data_AF-A0A7L3HPX5-F1
#
_entry.id   AF-A0A7L3HPX5-F1
#
_cell.length_a   1.000
_cell.length_b   1.000
_cell.length_c   1.000
_cell.angle_alpha   90.00
_cell.angle_beta   90.00
_cell.angle_gamma   90.00
#
_symmetry.space_group_name_H-M   'P 1'
#
loop_
_entity.id
_entity.type
_entity.pdbx_description
1 polymer ?
#
loop_
_entity_poly.entity_id
_entity_poly.type
_entity_poly.pdbx_seq_one_letter_code
_entity_poly.pdbx_strand_id
1 'polypeptide(L)'
;QIQRALRSLSIPLERLHVMKGHMMEDMCKGLSRQTHAQAKVRMLPTYICSTPNGTEKGNFLVVELCQNQVRTMLVTLYGDGNMSPHMMYKIFDLPEGIMQGEGEALFDFIAQCVSQFLTETISSESRETTNLPLGFVFPFTCRQTQLDKAELLSWSKGFSCSGVVGKDVVQLLQSAINKQEMGANGTDSSWLSSWRGRKSSQVTPSQLCHVEVVALMNDTVGTMMSCSMEGRPCEVAMVADKGSNCCFMAEAYLVETAEETSGRMCVNTEWGCFGDDGVLNDIFTPYDVHVDEESSNPGEKRFEKLVGSLYLGEIVRHTLIALTAEKALFTGNDIAVLKEKGVFTMQHVLDIINNEDGITEVKRILEALGLQPSERDCGRVQQICRAVMGRAATLHATGLAAILSYMCQTRDLESLMVNVGVEGELYKGYPRFEEILLSVSRLLAPECVATLLPSRDGSGQGAAMVTAVALRLAAQRREVNEVLAPLRLTRADLEKVQALMREEMERGLCKETNPTASVRMLPTYVSHTPDGTERGDFLALDLGGTNFRVLVVRVTEEGISMASEIYIIPPSIMQGTGEALFDHIIDCIIDFQMKQNLVTQMLPLGFTFSFPC
;
A
#
# COMPACT_ATOMS: atom_id res chain seq x y z
N GLN A 1 -9.08 -45.98 1.19
CA GLN A 1 -7.78 -45.31 1.01
C GLN A 1 -7.93 -44.10 0.10
N ILE A 2 -8.16 -44.26 -1.22
CA ILE A 2 -8.36 -43.12 -2.16
C ILE A 2 -9.43 -42.13 -1.67
N GLN A 3 -10.63 -42.59 -1.33
CA GLN A 3 -11.71 -41.71 -0.84
C GLN A 3 -11.34 -40.96 0.46
N ARG A 4 -10.47 -41.54 1.29
CA ARG A 4 -9.97 -40.86 2.51
C ARG A 4 -9.00 -39.74 2.13
N ALA A 5 -8.07 -40.01 1.21
CA ALA A 5 -7.13 -39.01 0.70
C ALA A 5 -7.85 -37.86 -0.03
N LEU A 6 -8.86 -38.18 -0.85
CA LEU A 6 -9.68 -37.16 -1.52
C LEU A 6 -10.48 -36.31 -0.53
N ARG A 7 -11.01 -36.91 0.55
CA ARG A 7 -11.69 -36.18 1.62
C ARG A 7 -10.74 -35.25 2.39
N SER A 8 -9.51 -35.65 2.66
CA SER A 8 -8.53 -34.77 3.32
C SER A 8 -8.08 -33.61 2.42
N LEU A 9 -8.16 -33.78 1.09
CA LEU A 9 -7.90 -32.72 0.12
C LEU A 9 -9.13 -31.83 -0.17
N SER A 10 -10.28 -32.11 0.44
CA SER A 10 -11.49 -31.31 0.29
C SER A 10 -11.80 -30.61 1.62
N ILE A 11 -11.96 -29.29 1.57
CA ILE A 11 -12.20 -28.48 2.76
C ILE A 11 -13.70 -28.14 2.83
N PRO A 12 -14.43 -28.55 3.88
CA PRO A 12 -15.83 -28.20 4.06
C PRO A 12 -16.04 -26.70 4.20
N LEU A 13 -17.19 -26.20 3.75
CA LEU A 13 -17.52 -24.77 3.76
C LEU A 13 -17.45 -24.16 5.17
N GLU A 14 -17.84 -24.92 6.20
CA GLU A 14 -17.79 -24.47 7.59
C GLU A 14 -16.35 -24.19 8.03
N ARG A 15 -15.38 -24.98 7.57
CA ARG A 15 -13.96 -24.75 7.86
C ARG A 15 -13.42 -23.55 7.09
N LEU A 16 -13.90 -23.32 5.86
CA LEU A 16 -13.53 -22.13 5.09
C LEU A 16 -14.03 -20.84 5.77
N HIS A 17 -15.21 -20.84 6.39
CA HIS A 17 -15.68 -19.72 7.21
C HIS A 17 -14.78 -19.44 8.41
N VAL A 18 -14.35 -20.50 9.13
CA VAL A 18 -13.42 -20.36 10.26
C VAL A 18 -12.08 -19.79 9.79
N MET A 19 -11.55 -20.32 8.69
CA MET A 19 -10.31 -19.84 8.09
C MET A 19 -10.40 -18.38 7.64
N LYS A 20 -11.52 -17.98 7.00
CA LYS A 20 -11.81 -16.57 6.65
C LYS A 20 -11.73 -15.70 7.91
N GLY A 21 -12.37 -16.12 9.00
CA GLY A 21 -12.35 -15.40 10.28
C GLY A 21 -10.94 -15.21 10.84
N HIS A 22 -10.14 -16.27 10.90
CA HIS A 22 -8.75 -16.19 11.36
C HIS A 22 -7.89 -15.27 10.48
N MET A 23 -8.09 -15.31 9.16
CA MET A 23 -7.35 -14.43 8.26
C MET A 23 -7.71 -12.97 8.46
N MET A 24 -9.00 -12.64 8.65
CA MET A 24 -9.43 -11.27 8.97
C MET A 24 -8.85 -10.80 10.30
N GLU A 25 -8.80 -11.65 11.32
CA GLU A 25 -8.17 -11.33 12.61
C GLU A 25 -6.68 -11.03 12.44
N ASP A 26 -5.96 -11.85 11.66
CA ASP A 26 -4.53 -11.65 11.42
C ASP A 26 -4.24 -10.40 10.55
N MET A 27 -5.14 -10.05 9.62
CA MET A 27 -5.10 -8.78 8.90
C MET A 27 -5.22 -7.58 9.84
N CYS A 28 -6.17 -7.61 10.79
CA CYS A 28 -6.29 -6.57 11.83
C CYS A 28 -5.00 -6.47 12.66
N LYS A 29 -4.42 -7.61 13.04
CA LYS A 29 -3.15 -7.64 13.78
C LYS A 29 -2.00 -7.02 12.98
N GLY A 30 -1.93 -7.32 11.68
CA GLY A 30 -0.88 -6.83 10.78
C GLY A 30 -0.96 -5.32 10.53
N LEU A 31 -2.16 -4.75 10.54
CA LEU A 31 -2.36 -3.31 10.36
C LEU A 31 -2.08 -2.47 11.61
N SER A 32 -2.34 -3.03 12.81
CA SER A 32 -2.10 -2.29 14.06
C SER A 32 -0.63 -2.24 14.45
N ARG A 33 -0.17 -1.06 14.86
CA ARG A 33 1.20 -0.80 15.32
C ARG A 33 1.56 -1.64 16.55
N GLN A 34 0.58 -1.96 17.40
CA GLN A 34 0.81 -2.70 18.65
C GLN A 34 1.02 -4.21 18.40
N THR A 35 0.29 -4.78 17.44
CA THR A 35 0.26 -6.22 17.18
C THR A 35 1.01 -6.65 15.93
N HIS A 36 1.46 -5.71 15.09
CA HIS A 36 2.13 -6.00 13.80
C HIS A 36 3.30 -6.99 13.91
N ALA A 37 4.08 -6.92 15.00
CA ALA A 37 5.20 -7.81 15.21
C ALA A 37 4.80 -9.29 15.41
N GLN A 38 3.56 -9.54 15.84
CA GLN A 38 3.01 -10.88 16.11
C GLN A 38 2.24 -11.45 14.91
N ALA A 39 1.78 -10.58 14.00
CA ALA A 39 0.98 -10.96 12.84
C ALA A 39 1.78 -11.79 11.83
N LYS A 40 1.14 -12.78 11.20
CA LYS A 40 1.76 -13.56 10.12
C LYS A 40 1.42 -12.97 8.75
N VAL A 41 0.18 -12.52 8.57
CA VAL A 41 -0.22 -11.62 7.48
C VAL A 41 0.32 -10.22 7.81
N ARG A 42 1.41 -9.83 7.16
CA ARG A 42 2.20 -8.64 7.56
C ARG A 42 1.52 -7.32 7.22
N MET A 43 0.64 -7.28 6.22
CA MET A 43 -0.08 -6.06 5.83
C MET A 43 0.86 -4.86 5.59
N LEU A 44 1.84 -5.07 4.71
CA LEU A 44 2.92 -4.14 4.44
C LEU A 44 2.42 -2.90 3.68
N PRO A 45 2.66 -1.68 4.19
CA PRO A 45 2.39 -0.43 3.48
C PRO A 45 3.20 -0.35 2.18
N THR A 46 2.56 0.02 1.08
CA THR A 46 3.24 0.19 -0.23
C THR A 46 3.54 1.66 -0.57
N TYR A 47 2.98 2.60 0.20
CA TYR A 47 3.02 4.05 -0.05
C TYR A 47 2.38 4.48 -1.38
N ILE A 48 1.56 3.61 -1.98
CA ILE A 48 0.78 3.90 -3.19
C ILE A 48 -0.63 4.29 -2.74
N CYS A 49 -0.91 5.59 -2.78
CA CYS A 49 -2.10 6.17 -2.14
C CYS A 49 -3.30 6.41 -3.08
N SER A 50 -3.16 6.14 -4.37
CA SER A 50 -4.24 6.34 -5.34
C SER A 50 -4.11 5.42 -6.55
N THR A 51 -5.25 5.04 -7.12
CA THR A 51 -5.32 4.39 -8.44
C THR A 51 -5.13 5.43 -9.56
N PRO A 52 -4.84 4.99 -10.80
CA PRO A 52 -4.81 5.85 -11.97
C PRO A 52 -6.07 6.69 -12.14
N ASN A 53 -5.93 7.89 -12.70
CA ASN A 53 -7.06 8.76 -13.03
C ASN A 53 -7.10 9.18 -14.51
N GLY A 54 -6.21 8.63 -15.34
CA GLY A 54 -6.15 8.87 -16.79
C GLY A 54 -5.30 10.09 -17.17
N THR A 55 -4.82 10.88 -16.21
CA THR A 55 -3.96 12.04 -16.47
C THR A 55 -2.47 11.69 -16.54
N GLU A 56 -2.12 10.44 -16.22
CA GLU A 56 -0.75 9.94 -16.24
C GLU A 56 -0.16 10.00 -17.65
N LYS A 57 0.95 10.72 -17.82
CA LYS A 57 1.65 10.89 -19.11
C LYS A 57 3.16 10.87 -18.94
N GLY A 58 3.87 10.38 -19.95
CA GLY A 58 5.34 10.34 -19.99
C GLY A 58 5.89 9.01 -20.47
N ASN A 59 7.22 8.92 -20.50
CA ASN A 59 7.95 7.68 -20.80
C ASN A 59 8.54 7.14 -19.50
N PHE A 60 8.25 5.88 -19.20
CA PHE A 60 8.65 5.21 -17.97
C PHE A 60 9.40 3.93 -18.30
N LEU A 61 10.59 3.79 -17.72
CA LEU A 61 11.32 2.55 -17.77
C LEU A 61 10.75 1.64 -16.68
N VAL A 62 10.63 0.35 -16.96
CA VAL A 62 10.19 -0.63 -15.99
C VAL A 62 11.15 -1.81 -16.02
N VAL A 63 11.52 -2.27 -14.84
CA VAL A 63 12.26 -3.51 -14.65
C VAL A 63 11.40 -4.40 -13.79
N GLU A 64 11.16 -5.61 -14.27
CA GLU A 64 10.43 -6.65 -13.56
C GLU A 64 11.37 -7.83 -13.36
N LEU A 65 11.68 -8.14 -12.09
CA LEU A 65 12.37 -9.37 -11.75
C LEU A 65 11.33 -10.49 -11.71
N CYS A 66 11.26 -11.24 -12.80
CA CYS A 66 10.44 -12.45 -12.89
C CYS A 66 11.18 -13.63 -12.24
N GLN A 67 10.67 -14.84 -12.43
CA GLN A 67 11.19 -16.06 -11.80
C GLN A 67 12.66 -16.35 -12.21
N ASN A 68 12.88 -16.72 -13.48
CA ASN A 68 14.21 -17.02 -14.03
C ASN A 68 14.59 -16.00 -15.11
N GLN A 69 13.94 -14.84 -15.11
CA GLN A 69 14.03 -13.86 -16.17
C GLN A 69 13.96 -12.45 -15.59
N VAL A 70 14.58 -11.50 -16.29
CA VAL A 70 14.39 -10.07 -16.09
C VAL A 70 13.68 -9.54 -17.31
N ARG A 71 12.57 -8.84 -17.11
CA ARG A 71 11.87 -8.13 -18.18
C ARG A 71 12.12 -6.64 -18.03
N THR A 72 12.68 -6.02 -19.07
CA THR A 72 12.85 -4.57 -19.15
C THR A 72 11.85 -4.01 -20.16
N MET A 73 11.19 -2.91 -19.82
CA MET A 73 10.14 -2.32 -20.65
C MET A 73 10.26 -0.79 -20.71
N LEU A 74 9.98 -0.21 -21.86
CA LEU A 74 9.70 1.21 -22.01
C LEU A 74 8.20 1.37 -22.25
N VAL A 75 7.53 2.08 -21.36
CA VAL A 75 6.08 2.33 -21.41
C VAL A 75 5.83 3.81 -21.63
N THR A 76 5.13 4.14 -22.70
CA THR A 76 4.69 5.50 -23.02
C THR A 76 3.21 5.66 -22.68
N LEU A 77 2.93 6.58 -21.76
CA LEU A 77 1.59 6.99 -21.35
C LEU A 77 1.24 8.34 -22.00
N TYR A 78 0.06 8.44 -22.60
CA TYR A 78 -0.36 9.62 -23.37
C TYR A 78 -1.16 10.66 -22.55
N GLY A 79 -1.78 10.25 -21.43
CA GLY A 79 -2.51 11.14 -20.51
C GLY A 79 -3.86 11.66 -21.00
N ASP A 80 -4.45 11.02 -22.02
CA ASP A 80 -5.78 11.36 -22.55
C ASP A 80 -6.87 10.37 -22.10
N GLY A 81 -6.50 9.35 -21.32
CA GLY A 81 -7.38 8.28 -20.83
C GLY A 81 -7.99 7.37 -21.91
N ASN A 82 -7.79 7.68 -23.20
CA ASN A 82 -8.44 7.01 -24.32
C ASN A 82 -7.47 6.24 -25.21
N MET A 83 -6.17 6.54 -25.14
CA MET A 83 -5.14 5.80 -25.85
C MET A 83 -4.50 4.75 -24.95
N SER A 84 -4.51 3.49 -25.41
CA SER A 84 -3.75 2.42 -24.78
C SER A 84 -2.25 2.77 -24.76
N PRO A 85 -1.53 2.47 -23.67
CA PRO A 85 -0.08 2.69 -23.61
C PRO A 85 0.67 2.03 -24.75
N HIS A 86 1.71 2.70 -25.23
CA HIS A 86 2.68 2.05 -26.12
C HIS A 86 3.77 1.40 -25.29
N MET A 87 4.08 0.13 -25.60
CA MET A 87 4.98 -0.69 -24.79
C MET A 87 6.00 -1.39 -25.68
N MET A 88 7.28 -1.19 -25.37
CA MET A 88 8.38 -1.99 -25.90
C MET A 88 9.00 -2.76 -24.74
N TYR A 89 9.36 -4.02 -24.95
CA TYR A 89 9.99 -4.81 -23.89
C TYR A 89 10.98 -5.83 -24.43
N LYS A 90 11.88 -6.27 -23.55
CA LYS A 90 12.80 -7.37 -23.78
C LYS A 90 12.90 -8.24 -22.53
N ILE A 91 12.99 -9.54 -22.76
CA ILE A 91 13.14 -10.55 -21.70
C ILE A 91 14.57 -11.08 -21.76
N PHE A 92 15.19 -11.23 -20.59
CA PHE A 92 16.54 -11.73 -20.41
C PHE A 92 16.51 -12.91 -19.45
N ASP A 93 17.04 -14.06 -19.86
CA ASP A 93 17.15 -15.21 -18.97
C ASP A 93 18.25 -14.98 -17.92
N LEU A 94 17.94 -15.31 -16.66
CA LEU A 94 18.90 -15.28 -15.57
C LEU A 94 20.00 -16.35 -15.81
N PRO A 95 21.29 -15.99 -15.68
CA PRO A 95 22.38 -16.95 -15.75
C PRO A 95 22.27 -18.03 -14.66
N GLU A 96 22.80 -19.21 -14.95
CA GLU A 96 22.82 -20.32 -14.00
C GLU A 96 23.55 -19.93 -12.70
N GLY A 97 22.96 -20.28 -11.55
CA GLY A 97 23.53 -20.00 -10.22
C GLY A 97 23.33 -18.57 -9.70
N ILE A 98 22.85 -17.61 -10.51
CA ILE A 98 22.69 -16.22 -10.05
C ILE A 98 21.66 -16.08 -8.92
N MET A 99 20.60 -16.90 -8.94
CA MET A 99 19.52 -16.89 -7.95
C MET A 99 19.98 -17.32 -6.54
N GLN A 100 21.11 -18.02 -6.44
CA GLN A 100 21.72 -18.46 -5.18
C GLN A 100 23.13 -17.88 -4.98
N GLY A 101 23.53 -16.92 -5.82
CA GLY A 101 24.85 -16.29 -5.78
C GLY A 101 24.90 -15.02 -4.92
N GLU A 102 25.88 -14.16 -5.20
CA GLU A 102 26.01 -12.87 -4.53
C GLU A 102 24.95 -11.88 -5.03
N GLY A 103 24.35 -11.11 -4.11
CA GLY A 103 23.37 -10.08 -4.43
C GLY A 103 23.90 -9.04 -5.41
N GLU A 104 25.16 -8.64 -5.27
CA GLU A 104 25.81 -7.71 -6.19
C GLU A 104 25.76 -8.22 -7.64
N ALA A 105 26.00 -9.52 -7.87
CA ALA A 105 25.95 -10.11 -9.19
C ALA A 105 24.53 -10.09 -9.80
N LEU A 106 23.50 -10.32 -8.97
CA LEU A 106 22.10 -10.22 -9.41
C LEU A 106 21.76 -8.78 -9.86
N PHE A 107 22.06 -7.78 -9.03
CA PHE A 107 21.73 -6.40 -9.37
C PHE A 107 22.58 -5.85 -10.51
N ASP A 108 23.85 -6.24 -10.61
CA ASP A 108 24.71 -5.90 -11.75
C ASP A 108 24.18 -6.52 -13.05
N PHE A 109 23.65 -7.75 -13.01
CA PHE A 109 22.99 -8.37 -14.17
C PHE A 109 21.72 -7.61 -14.58
N ILE A 110 20.85 -7.26 -13.61
CA ILE A 110 19.64 -6.47 -13.88
C ILE A 110 20.01 -5.12 -14.52
N ALA A 111 21.04 -4.44 -14.01
CA ALA A 111 21.52 -3.18 -14.57
C ALA A 111 22.08 -3.35 -16.01
N GLN A 112 22.73 -4.47 -16.31
CA GLN A 112 23.16 -4.81 -17.68
C GLN A 112 21.97 -5.02 -18.62
N CYS A 113 20.91 -5.69 -18.16
CA CYS A 113 19.67 -5.85 -18.94
C CYS A 113 19.05 -4.49 -19.29
N VAL A 114 19.02 -3.56 -18.33
CA VAL A 114 18.58 -2.17 -18.55
C VAL A 114 19.45 -1.48 -19.59
N SER A 115 20.76 -1.48 -19.42
CA SER A 115 21.69 -0.83 -20.36
C SER A 115 21.58 -1.38 -21.78
N GLN A 116 21.52 -2.72 -21.91
CA GLN A 116 21.36 -3.37 -23.20
C GLN A 116 20.02 -3.00 -23.86
N PHE A 117 18.92 -3.04 -23.12
CA PHE A 117 17.60 -2.67 -23.64
C PHE A 117 17.57 -1.21 -24.13
N LEU A 118 18.12 -0.27 -23.35
CA LEU A 118 18.16 1.14 -23.74
C LEU A 118 19.01 1.38 -24.99
N THR A 119 20.16 0.70 -25.11
CA THR A 119 21.04 0.80 -26.29
C THR A 119 20.34 0.31 -27.57
N GLU A 120 19.51 -0.73 -27.47
CA GLU A 120 18.78 -1.28 -28.62
C GLU A 120 17.50 -0.50 -28.97
N THR A 121 16.88 0.15 -27.97
CA THR A 121 15.54 0.75 -28.10
C THR A 121 15.61 2.25 -28.40
N ILE A 122 16.58 2.96 -27.84
CA ILE A 122 16.72 4.42 -28.01
C ILE A 122 17.71 4.68 -29.14
N SER A 123 17.19 5.04 -30.32
CA SER A 123 18.01 5.44 -31.47
C SER A 123 18.88 6.66 -31.15
N SER A 124 20.12 6.64 -31.63
CA SER A 124 21.14 7.69 -31.49
C SER A 124 20.79 9.08 -32.07
N GLU A 125 19.59 9.25 -32.61
CA GLU A 125 19.10 10.50 -33.21
C GLU A 125 18.45 11.45 -32.20
N SER A 126 18.13 10.98 -30.99
CA SER A 126 17.66 11.84 -29.89
C SER A 126 18.86 12.39 -29.09
N ARG A 127 19.22 13.66 -29.34
CA ARG A 127 20.37 14.34 -28.73
C ARG A 127 20.10 14.98 -27.36
N GLU A 128 18.98 14.66 -26.71
CA GLU A 128 18.66 15.16 -25.38
C GLU A 128 18.97 14.09 -24.33
N THR A 129 19.77 14.46 -23.33
CA THR A 129 19.92 13.68 -22.11
C THR A 129 18.54 13.55 -21.47
N THR A 130 17.96 12.37 -21.55
CA THR A 130 16.64 12.09 -20.98
C THR A 130 16.80 11.45 -19.62
N ASN A 131 16.22 12.07 -18.60
CA ASN A 131 16.02 11.43 -17.30
C ASN A 131 14.85 10.46 -17.44
N LEU A 132 15.11 9.16 -17.29
CA LEU A 132 14.11 8.11 -17.40
C LEU A 132 13.77 7.59 -16.00
N PRO A 133 12.56 7.88 -15.49
CA PRO A 133 12.11 7.32 -14.23
C PRO A 133 11.85 5.82 -14.40
N LEU A 134 12.39 5.04 -13.47
CA LEU A 134 12.30 3.58 -13.44
C LEU A 134 11.35 3.12 -12.33
N GLY A 135 10.34 2.34 -12.72
CA GLY A 135 9.55 1.52 -11.80
C GLY A 135 10.15 0.12 -11.68
N PHE A 136 10.40 -0.33 -10.45
CA PHE A 136 10.99 -1.63 -10.17
C PHE A 136 9.94 -2.58 -9.57
N VAL A 137 9.51 -3.57 -10.35
CA VAL A 137 8.68 -4.66 -9.85
C VAL A 137 9.58 -5.73 -9.25
N PHE A 138 9.43 -5.91 -7.94
CA PHE A 138 10.23 -6.82 -7.15
C PHE A 138 9.30 -7.70 -6.29
N PRO A 139 8.99 -8.94 -6.74
CA PRO A 139 7.91 -9.76 -6.20
C PRO A 139 8.31 -10.54 -4.93
N PHE A 140 8.92 -9.84 -3.98
CA PHE A 140 9.39 -10.36 -2.69
C PHE A 140 8.87 -9.51 -1.54
N THR A 141 8.92 -10.09 -0.33
CA THR A 141 8.50 -9.42 0.90
C THR A 141 9.48 -8.30 1.26
N CYS A 142 9.08 -7.04 1.05
CA CYS A 142 9.88 -5.86 1.37
C CYS A 142 9.20 -4.95 2.39
N ARG A 143 9.94 -4.47 3.39
CA ARG A 143 9.50 -3.38 4.26
C ARG A 143 9.81 -2.05 3.59
N GLN A 144 8.77 -1.36 3.13
CA GLN A 144 8.90 -0.02 2.56
C GLN A 144 8.73 1.04 3.65
N THR A 145 9.48 2.14 3.53
CA THR A 145 9.24 3.37 4.31
C THR A 145 8.86 4.54 3.42
N GLN A 146 9.14 4.42 2.11
CA GLN A 146 8.83 5.35 1.03
C GLN A 146 8.68 4.54 -0.27
N LEU A 147 8.18 5.17 -1.33
CA LEU A 147 8.02 4.52 -2.65
C LEU A 147 9.36 4.02 -3.22
N ASP A 148 10.44 4.76 -3.01
CA ASP A 148 11.81 4.55 -3.49
C ASP A 148 12.74 3.95 -2.43
N LYS A 149 12.20 3.40 -1.33
CA LYS A 149 13.01 2.85 -0.23
C LYS A 149 12.40 1.57 0.33
N ALA A 150 13.10 0.46 0.14
CA ALA A 150 12.55 -0.86 0.43
C ALA A 150 13.60 -1.85 0.93
N GLU A 151 13.46 -2.30 2.18
CA GLU A 151 14.33 -3.32 2.76
C GLU A 151 13.79 -4.73 2.49
N LEU A 152 14.59 -5.60 1.88
CA LEU A 152 14.20 -7.00 1.70
C LEU A 152 14.15 -7.71 3.06
N LEU A 153 13.00 -8.29 3.41
CA LEU A 153 12.84 -9.05 4.66
C LEU A 153 13.28 -10.50 4.54
N SER A 154 12.93 -11.16 3.45
CA SER A 154 13.22 -12.58 3.24
C SER A 154 13.12 -12.94 1.76
N TRP A 155 14.01 -13.83 1.29
CA TRP A 155 13.86 -14.44 -0.02
C TRP A 155 12.78 -15.53 -0.04
N SER A 156 12.27 -15.80 -1.24
CA SER A 156 11.29 -16.86 -1.50
C SER A 156 11.48 -17.40 -2.93
N LYS A 157 10.65 -18.36 -3.36
CA LYS A 157 10.53 -18.79 -4.77
C LYS A 157 11.87 -19.29 -5.38
N GLY A 158 12.77 -19.82 -4.57
CA GLY A 158 14.08 -20.36 -4.98
C GLY A 158 15.24 -19.37 -5.02
N PHE A 159 15.00 -18.08 -4.74
CA PHE A 159 16.07 -17.09 -4.55
C PHE A 159 16.70 -17.23 -3.16
N SER A 160 18.00 -16.97 -3.06
CA SER A 160 18.74 -16.94 -1.78
C SER A 160 20.01 -16.10 -1.84
N CYS A 161 20.02 -15.04 -2.66
CA CYS A 161 21.22 -14.25 -2.88
C CYS A 161 21.77 -13.63 -1.58
N SER A 162 23.07 -13.81 -1.33
CA SER A 162 23.76 -13.26 -0.16
C SER A 162 23.87 -11.73 -0.24
N GLY A 163 23.92 -11.07 0.92
CA GLY A 163 24.13 -9.61 1.00
C GLY A 163 22.92 -8.74 0.62
N VAL A 164 21.73 -9.30 0.40
CA VAL A 164 20.51 -8.54 0.03
C VAL A 164 19.51 -8.41 1.18
N VAL A 165 19.30 -9.47 1.98
CA VAL A 165 18.37 -9.43 3.12
C VAL A 165 18.81 -8.35 4.12
N GLY A 166 17.86 -7.52 4.55
CA GLY A 166 18.12 -6.36 5.42
C GLY A 166 18.76 -5.16 4.71
N LYS A 167 18.87 -5.18 3.38
CA LYS A 167 19.38 -4.06 2.56
C LYS A 167 18.28 -3.42 1.74
N ASP A 168 18.49 -2.15 1.41
CA ASP A 168 17.62 -1.39 0.52
C ASP A 168 17.84 -1.82 -0.94
N VAL A 169 16.88 -2.56 -1.49
CA VAL A 169 16.99 -3.11 -2.86
C VAL A 169 16.89 -2.03 -3.93
N VAL A 170 16.26 -0.89 -3.63
CA VAL A 170 16.25 0.27 -4.54
C VAL A 170 17.65 0.85 -4.64
N GLN A 171 18.32 1.04 -3.50
CA GLN A 171 19.70 1.51 -3.47
C GLN A 171 20.68 0.54 -4.14
N LEU A 172 20.49 -0.78 -3.96
CA LEU A 172 21.31 -1.79 -4.63
C LEU A 172 21.17 -1.70 -6.16
N LEU A 173 19.93 -1.62 -6.67
CA LEU A 173 19.69 -1.48 -8.10
C LEU A 173 20.21 -0.13 -8.64
N GLN A 174 19.93 0.98 -7.96
CA GLN A 174 20.42 2.30 -8.37
C GLN A 174 21.95 2.34 -8.40
N SER A 175 22.62 1.71 -7.44
CA SER A 175 24.09 1.64 -7.42
C SER A 175 24.62 0.83 -8.60
N ALA A 176 23.99 -0.30 -8.93
CA ALA A 176 24.36 -1.12 -10.09
C ALA A 176 24.15 -0.38 -11.42
N ILE A 177 23.04 0.35 -11.57
CA ILE A 177 22.76 1.23 -12.72
C ILE A 177 23.83 2.31 -12.85
N ASN A 178 24.14 3.02 -11.76
CA ASN A 178 25.15 4.08 -11.75
C ASN A 178 26.55 3.54 -12.14
N LYS A 179 26.90 2.31 -11.72
CA LYS A 179 28.14 1.65 -12.16
C LYS A 179 28.17 1.43 -13.68
N GLN A 180 27.06 1.02 -14.29
CA GLN A 180 26.97 0.85 -15.75
C GLN A 180 27.05 2.20 -16.49
N GLU A 181 26.39 3.24 -15.96
CA GLU A 181 26.46 4.61 -16.50
C GLU A 181 27.89 5.19 -16.44
N MET A 182 28.65 4.91 -15.36
CA MET A 182 30.03 5.39 -15.19
C MET A 182 31.08 4.51 -15.86
N GLY A 183 30.88 3.19 -15.95
CA GLY A 183 31.79 2.24 -16.62
C GLY A 183 31.89 2.49 -18.14
N ALA A 184 30.94 3.23 -18.70
CA ALA A 184 30.99 3.81 -20.03
C ALA A 184 32.12 4.87 -20.22
N ASN A 185 32.72 5.42 -19.15
CA ASN A 185 33.66 6.53 -19.23
C ASN A 185 35.16 6.20 -19.01
N GLY A 186 35.54 4.91 -18.91
CA GLY A 186 36.95 4.53 -19.08
C GLY A 186 37.51 3.52 -18.08
N THR A 187 38.39 2.68 -18.64
CA THR A 187 39.34 1.73 -18.03
C THR A 187 38.86 0.38 -17.51
N ASP A 188 39.47 -0.64 -18.15
CA ASP A 188 39.75 -2.01 -17.76
C ASP A 188 38.63 -3.04 -17.63
N SER A 189 38.22 -3.55 -18.79
CA SER A 189 37.32 -4.69 -19.00
C SER A 189 38.00 -6.05 -18.76
N SER A 190 38.73 -6.24 -17.64
CA SER A 190 39.45 -7.51 -17.42
C SER A 190 38.55 -8.64 -16.91
N TRP A 191 37.45 -8.33 -16.20
CA TRP A 191 36.48 -9.33 -15.71
C TRP A 191 35.49 -9.82 -16.78
N LEU A 192 35.32 -9.05 -17.87
CA LEU A 192 34.42 -9.34 -19.01
C LEU A 192 34.91 -10.50 -19.92
N SER A 193 36.09 -11.06 -19.65
CA SER A 193 36.72 -12.07 -20.50
C SER A 193 36.22 -13.50 -20.25
N SER A 194 35.51 -13.76 -19.14
CA SER A 194 35.09 -15.13 -18.76
C SER A 194 33.76 -15.59 -19.38
N TRP A 195 32.98 -14.73 -20.04
CA TRP A 195 31.60 -15.06 -20.45
C TRP A 195 31.25 -14.74 -21.93
N ARG A 196 32.20 -14.26 -22.75
CA ARG A 196 31.93 -13.95 -24.17
C ARG A 196 32.14 -15.15 -25.10
N GLY A 197 31.09 -15.94 -25.31
CA GLY A 197 30.88 -16.68 -26.54
C GLY A 197 30.23 -15.76 -27.60
N ARG A 198 30.97 -15.49 -28.69
CA ARG A 198 30.67 -14.63 -29.86
C ARG A 198 30.99 -13.13 -29.73
N LYS A 199 31.91 -12.70 -30.59
CA LYS A 199 32.30 -11.31 -30.87
C LYS A 199 31.10 -10.56 -31.47
N SER A 200 30.62 -9.55 -30.77
CA SER A 200 29.84 -8.44 -31.33
C SER A 200 30.66 -7.16 -31.17
N SER A 201 30.60 -6.34 -32.22
CA SER A 201 31.35 -5.14 -32.56
C SER A 201 31.54 -4.14 -31.41
N GLN A 202 32.65 -3.41 -31.43
CA GLN A 202 32.93 -2.28 -30.53
C GLN A 202 31.77 -1.27 -30.54
N VAL A 203 31.10 -1.13 -29.40
CA VAL A 203 30.12 -0.06 -29.14
C VAL A 203 30.86 1.05 -28.41
N THR A 204 30.90 2.25 -29.00
CA THR A 204 31.32 3.47 -28.29
C THR A 204 30.26 3.85 -27.25
N PRO A 205 30.64 4.21 -26.02
CA PRO A 205 29.69 4.53 -24.95
C PRO A 205 28.96 5.85 -25.25
N SER A 206 27.65 5.77 -25.39
CA SER A 206 26.79 6.93 -25.58
C SER A 206 26.22 7.39 -24.23
N GLN A 207 26.60 8.60 -23.81
CA GLN A 207 26.01 9.38 -22.71
C GLN A 207 24.55 9.78 -23.02
N LEU A 208 23.61 8.84 -23.12
CA LEU A 208 22.27 9.17 -23.65
C LEU A 208 21.15 9.27 -22.61
N CYS A 209 21.18 8.53 -21.49
CA CYS A 209 20.07 8.52 -20.52
C CYS A 209 20.58 8.38 -19.08
N HIS A 210 20.01 9.16 -18.16
CA HIS A 210 20.18 8.98 -16.72
C HIS A 210 18.94 8.26 -16.17
N VAL A 211 19.14 7.14 -15.49
CA VAL A 211 18.04 6.31 -14.96
C VAL A 211 17.94 6.48 -13.44
N GLU A 212 16.75 6.88 -12.99
CA GLU A 212 16.44 7.06 -11.57
C GLU A 212 15.38 6.05 -11.15
N VAL A 213 15.64 5.23 -10.14
CA VAL A 213 14.64 4.31 -9.57
C VAL A 213 13.70 5.09 -8.66
N VAL A 214 12.48 5.35 -9.13
CA VAL A 214 11.51 6.23 -8.46
C VAL A 214 10.51 5.47 -7.60
N ALA A 215 10.24 4.22 -7.94
CA ALA A 215 9.27 3.41 -7.22
C ALA A 215 9.65 1.94 -7.24
N LEU A 216 9.57 1.30 -6.08
CA LEU A 216 9.52 -0.16 -5.94
C LEU A 216 8.10 -0.59 -5.61
N MET A 217 7.68 -1.69 -6.21
CA MET A 217 6.39 -2.30 -5.92
C MET A 217 6.42 -3.83 -6.03
N ASN A 218 5.48 -4.45 -5.33
CA ASN A 218 5.18 -5.86 -5.49
C ASN A 218 4.41 -6.11 -6.80
N ASP A 219 4.52 -7.31 -7.35
CA ASP A 219 3.79 -7.74 -8.55
C ASP A 219 2.27 -7.57 -8.40
N THR A 220 1.70 -7.90 -7.24
CA THR A 220 0.27 -7.68 -6.96
C THR A 220 -0.16 -6.23 -7.16
N VAL A 221 0.67 -5.27 -6.76
CA VAL A 221 0.35 -3.84 -6.90
C VAL A 221 0.44 -3.41 -8.37
N GLY A 222 1.44 -3.89 -9.09
CA GLY A 222 1.52 -3.72 -10.54
C GLY A 222 0.27 -4.29 -11.23
N THR A 223 -0.14 -5.52 -10.91
CA THR A 223 -1.38 -6.12 -11.42
C THR A 223 -2.61 -5.25 -11.12
N MET A 224 -2.75 -4.74 -9.89
CA MET A 224 -3.87 -3.86 -9.50
C MET A 224 -3.92 -2.61 -10.38
N MET A 225 -2.77 -1.98 -10.63
CA MET A 225 -2.71 -0.76 -11.43
C MET A 225 -2.89 -1.03 -12.92
N SER A 226 -2.36 -2.14 -13.45
CA SER A 226 -2.61 -2.58 -14.84
C SER A 226 -4.10 -2.77 -15.10
N CYS A 227 -4.81 -3.42 -14.17
CA CYS A 227 -6.25 -3.68 -14.29
C CYS A 227 -7.13 -2.46 -14.00
N SER A 228 -6.56 -1.34 -13.53
CA SER A 228 -7.29 -0.13 -13.17
C SER A 228 -7.36 0.92 -14.29
N MET A 229 -6.83 0.62 -15.47
CA MET A 229 -6.72 1.60 -16.56
C MET A 229 -8.03 1.80 -17.33
N GLU A 230 -8.89 0.80 -17.38
CA GLU A 230 -10.16 0.85 -18.12
C GLU A 230 -11.35 0.76 -17.16
N GLY A 231 -12.26 1.74 -17.24
CA GLY A 231 -13.50 1.74 -16.46
C GLY A 231 -13.29 2.02 -14.97
N ARG A 232 -13.93 1.23 -14.11
CA ARG A 232 -13.81 1.38 -12.65
C ARG A 232 -12.48 0.79 -12.17
N PRO A 233 -11.63 1.54 -11.43
CA PRO A 233 -10.37 1.01 -10.92
C PRO A 233 -10.53 -0.24 -10.04
N CYS A 234 -9.53 -1.11 -10.09
CA CYS A 234 -9.39 -2.21 -9.13
C CYS A 234 -8.99 -1.66 -7.77
N GLU A 235 -9.61 -2.20 -6.72
CA GLU A 235 -9.20 -1.92 -5.34
C GLU A 235 -8.59 -3.14 -4.65
N VAL A 236 -8.53 -4.27 -5.36
CA VAL A 236 -7.91 -5.52 -4.92
C VAL A 236 -7.16 -6.08 -6.12
N ALA A 237 -6.03 -6.73 -5.89
CA ALA A 237 -5.44 -7.62 -6.87
C ALA A 237 -4.80 -8.84 -6.23
N MET A 238 -4.88 -9.98 -6.91
CA MET A 238 -4.26 -11.22 -6.48
C MET A 238 -3.41 -11.83 -7.60
N VAL A 239 -2.30 -12.44 -7.19
CA VAL A 239 -1.41 -13.20 -8.05
C VAL A 239 -1.47 -14.66 -7.62
N ALA A 240 -1.82 -15.55 -8.54
CA ALA A 240 -1.86 -17.01 -8.35
C ALA A 240 -0.88 -17.68 -9.33
N ASP A 241 0.39 -17.73 -8.95
CA ASP A 241 1.53 -18.18 -9.76
C ASP A 241 2.38 -19.20 -8.98
N LYS A 242 3.71 -19.22 -9.13
CA LYS A 242 4.65 -19.98 -8.29
C LYS A 242 4.43 -19.74 -6.81
N GLY A 243 4.25 -18.46 -6.47
CA GLY A 243 3.76 -18.05 -5.17
C GLY A 243 2.32 -17.55 -5.26
N SER A 244 1.79 -17.09 -4.14
CA SER A 244 0.48 -16.50 -4.08
C SER A 244 0.49 -15.30 -3.15
N ASN A 245 -0.04 -14.19 -3.63
CA ASN A 245 -0.15 -12.97 -2.83
C ASN A 245 -1.35 -12.13 -3.23
N CYS A 246 -1.71 -11.16 -2.38
CA CYS A 246 -2.77 -10.21 -2.65
C CYS A 246 -2.42 -8.82 -2.09
N CYS A 247 -2.89 -7.78 -2.76
CA CYS A 247 -2.92 -6.42 -2.25
C CYS A 247 -4.32 -5.81 -2.36
N PHE A 248 -4.61 -4.79 -1.55
CA PHE A 248 -5.86 -4.05 -1.64
C PHE A 248 -5.73 -2.60 -1.14
N MET A 249 -6.68 -1.75 -1.51
CA MET A 249 -6.75 -0.36 -1.05
C MET A 249 -7.44 -0.26 0.32
N ALA A 250 -6.63 -0.14 1.37
CA ALA A 250 -7.09 0.10 2.74
C ALA A 250 -7.30 1.59 3.02
N GLU A 251 -8.15 1.92 3.99
CA GLU A 251 -8.24 3.28 4.51
C GLU A 251 -6.94 3.63 5.25
N ALA A 252 -6.30 4.75 4.92
CA ALA A 252 -4.94 5.06 5.38
C ALA A 252 -4.85 5.14 6.91
N TYR A 253 -5.89 5.64 7.58
CA TYR A 253 -5.95 5.74 9.04
C TYR A 253 -5.95 4.37 9.75
N LEU A 254 -6.29 3.28 9.07
CA LEU A 254 -6.22 1.91 9.61
C LEU A 254 -4.82 1.32 9.51
N VAL A 255 -3.95 1.88 8.65
CA VAL A 255 -2.59 1.40 8.44
C VAL A 255 -1.67 2.08 9.46
N GLU A 256 -1.79 1.70 10.74
CA GLU A 256 -1.06 2.34 11.85
C GLU A 256 0.47 2.21 11.74
N THR A 257 0.96 1.30 10.88
CA THR A 257 2.39 1.10 10.59
C THR A 257 2.95 2.15 9.62
N ALA A 258 2.11 2.93 8.93
CA ALA A 258 2.52 4.04 8.07
C ALA A 258 2.33 5.40 8.77
N GLU A 259 3.05 6.43 8.27
CA GLU A 259 2.87 7.82 8.73
C GLU A 259 1.72 8.54 8.02
N GLU A 260 1.37 8.11 6.80
CA GLU A 260 0.28 8.70 6.03
C GLU A 260 -1.07 8.20 6.56
N THR A 261 -1.90 9.12 7.06
CA THR A 261 -3.20 8.81 7.67
C THR A 261 -4.38 9.29 6.82
N SER A 262 -4.14 10.02 5.73
CA SER A 262 -5.20 10.61 4.91
C SER A 262 -5.50 9.77 3.66
N GLY A 263 -6.77 9.65 3.31
CA GLY A 263 -7.21 8.93 2.12
C GLY A 263 -7.06 7.42 2.24
N ARG A 264 -6.52 6.79 1.20
CA ARG A 264 -6.33 5.34 1.11
C ARG A 264 -4.87 5.00 0.83
N MET A 265 -4.46 3.79 1.17
CA MET A 265 -3.15 3.25 0.84
C MET A 265 -3.29 1.81 0.37
N CYS A 266 -2.61 1.46 -0.71
CA CYS A 266 -2.47 0.07 -1.11
C CYS A 266 -1.62 -0.67 -0.06
N VAL A 267 -2.13 -1.78 0.43
CA VAL A 267 -1.48 -2.66 1.40
C VAL A 267 -1.18 -3.99 0.71
N ASN A 268 0.08 -4.40 0.76
CA ASN A 268 0.50 -5.75 0.37
C ASN A 268 0.27 -6.69 1.56
N THR A 269 -0.62 -7.66 1.41
CA THR A 269 -1.02 -8.54 2.53
C THR A 269 0.11 -9.48 2.96
N GLU A 270 0.94 -9.93 2.02
CA GLU A 270 1.86 -11.05 2.23
C GLU A 270 1.16 -12.28 2.81
N TRP A 271 -0.05 -12.58 2.30
CA TRP A 271 -0.91 -13.64 2.85
C TRP A 271 -0.29 -15.04 2.79
N GLY A 272 0.82 -15.21 2.07
CA GLY A 272 1.49 -16.50 1.92
C GLY A 272 1.99 -17.06 3.24
N CYS A 273 2.28 -16.17 4.21
CA CYS A 273 2.68 -16.50 5.58
C CYS A 273 1.51 -16.90 6.51
N PHE A 274 0.26 -16.80 6.04
CA PHE A 274 -0.89 -17.19 6.87
C PHE A 274 -0.75 -18.67 7.31
N GLY A 275 -0.97 -18.96 8.58
CA GLY A 275 -0.77 -20.31 9.13
C GLY A 275 0.62 -20.65 9.64
N ASP A 276 1.61 -19.75 9.49
CA ASP A 276 2.98 -19.95 10.00
C ASP A 276 3.03 -20.10 11.55
N ASP A 277 2.00 -19.65 12.26
CA ASP A 277 1.81 -19.83 13.71
C ASP A 277 1.10 -21.14 14.09
N GLY A 278 0.68 -21.94 13.10
CA GLY A 278 -0.06 -23.19 13.32
C GLY A 278 -1.58 -23.06 13.23
N VAL A 279 -2.15 -21.89 12.95
CA VAL A 279 -3.61 -21.73 12.86
C VAL A 279 -4.26 -22.57 11.76
N LEU A 280 -3.48 -23.01 10.76
CA LEU A 280 -3.91 -23.89 9.67
C LEU A 280 -3.60 -25.37 9.88
N ASN A 281 -3.10 -25.79 11.06
CA ASN A 281 -2.67 -27.17 11.30
C ASN A 281 -3.77 -28.22 11.07
N ASP A 282 -5.04 -27.87 11.26
CA ASP A 282 -6.19 -28.76 11.04
C ASP A 282 -6.58 -28.90 9.56
N ILE A 283 -6.09 -28.00 8.70
CA ILE A 283 -6.25 -28.03 7.24
C ILE A 283 -5.07 -28.77 6.57
N PHE A 284 -3.87 -28.68 7.16
CA PHE A 284 -2.68 -29.36 6.65
C PHE A 284 -2.87 -30.88 6.61
N THR A 285 -2.66 -31.46 5.43
CA THR A 285 -2.59 -32.91 5.26
C THR A 285 -1.17 -33.41 5.48
N PRO A 286 -0.96 -34.72 5.71
CA PRO A 286 0.38 -35.29 5.78
C PRO A 286 1.23 -35.01 4.52
N TYR A 287 0.60 -34.84 3.35
CA TYR A 287 1.28 -34.51 2.10
C TYR A 287 1.83 -33.09 2.11
N ASP A 288 1.06 -32.15 2.66
CA ASP A 288 1.45 -30.74 2.80
C ASP A 288 2.61 -30.60 3.79
N VAL A 289 2.62 -31.40 4.86
CA VAL A 289 3.71 -31.44 5.84
C VAL A 289 5.03 -31.87 5.18
N HIS A 290 5.02 -32.92 4.35
CA HIS A 290 6.24 -33.34 3.64
C HIS A 290 6.72 -32.30 2.61
N VAL A 291 5.79 -31.63 1.91
CA VAL A 291 6.14 -30.52 1.01
C VAL A 291 6.80 -29.37 1.78
N ASP A 292 6.29 -29.05 2.98
CA ASP A 292 6.85 -28.04 3.86
C ASP A 292 8.26 -28.42 4.35
N GLU A 293 8.44 -29.64 4.85
CA GLU A 293 9.71 -30.18 5.34
C GLU A 293 10.80 -30.20 4.25
N GLU A 294 10.44 -30.53 3.01
CA GLU A 294 11.37 -30.58 1.86
C GLU A 294 11.58 -29.21 1.19
N SER A 295 10.88 -28.16 1.62
CA SER A 295 11.00 -26.82 1.03
C SER A 295 12.28 -26.10 1.48
N SER A 296 12.62 -25.00 0.79
CA SER A 296 13.76 -24.15 1.20
C SER A 296 13.54 -23.38 2.50
N ASN A 297 12.29 -23.31 2.98
CA ASN A 297 11.87 -22.51 4.12
C ASN A 297 10.85 -23.28 4.99
N PRO A 298 11.20 -24.41 5.61
CA PRO A 298 10.26 -25.21 6.41
C PRO A 298 9.61 -24.39 7.54
N GLY A 299 8.30 -24.53 7.71
CA GLY A 299 7.52 -23.81 8.72
C GLY A 299 7.13 -22.38 8.35
N GLU A 300 7.62 -21.85 7.21
CA GLU A 300 7.29 -20.52 6.71
C GLU A 300 6.49 -20.58 5.40
N LYS A 301 5.76 -19.52 5.07
CA LYS A 301 4.97 -19.43 3.82
C LYS A 301 3.98 -20.60 3.68
N ARG A 302 3.40 -21.03 4.79
CA ARG A 302 2.58 -22.24 4.89
C ARG A 302 1.31 -22.17 4.05
N PHE A 303 0.62 -21.03 4.01
CA PHE A 303 -0.53 -20.85 3.13
C PHE A 303 -0.12 -20.89 1.65
N GLU A 304 0.98 -20.22 1.29
CA GLU A 304 1.50 -20.23 -0.09
C GLU A 304 1.77 -21.67 -0.57
N LYS A 305 2.33 -22.53 0.30
CA LYS A 305 2.60 -23.93 -0.01
C LYS A 305 1.36 -24.77 -0.33
N LEU A 306 0.19 -24.37 0.15
CA LEU A 306 -1.08 -25.05 -0.16
C LEU A 306 -1.66 -24.66 -1.51
N VAL A 307 -1.22 -23.53 -2.09
CA VAL A 307 -1.92 -22.87 -3.20
C VAL A 307 -1.05 -22.50 -4.39
N GLY A 308 0.25 -22.27 -4.20
CA GLY A 308 1.19 -21.82 -5.23
C GLY A 308 1.66 -22.96 -6.13
N SER A 309 1.81 -22.66 -7.42
CA SER A 309 2.11 -23.65 -8.47
C SER A 309 3.42 -24.40 -8.23
N LEU A 310 4.37 -23.77 -7.53
CA LEU A 310 5.65 -24.36 -7.16
C LEU A 310 5.49 -25.63 -6.31
N TYR A 311 4.36 -25.75 -5.58
CA TYR A 311 4.15 -26.77 -4.57
C TYR A 311 3.07 -27.78 -4.96
N LEU A 312 2.10 -27.41 -5.80
CA LEU A 312 0.94 -28.27 -6.11
C LEU A 312 1.32 -29.60 -6.78
N GLY A 313 2.32 -29.60 -7.67
CA GLY A 313 2.85 -30.83 -8.26
C GLY A 313 3.47 -31.77 -7.22
N GLU A 314 4.18 -31.20 -6.23
CA GLU A 314 4.79 -31.96 -5.13
C GLU A 314 3.75 -32.50 -4.15
N ILE A 315 2.65 -31.77 -3.90
CA ILE A 315 1.51 -32.28 -3.12
C ILE A 315 0.91 -33.52 -3.80
N VAL A 316 0.74 -33.47 -5.13
CA VAL A 316 0.31 -34.65 -5.91
C VAL A 316 1.33 -35.78 -5.76
N ARG A 317 2.62 -35.52 -5.97
CA ARG A 317 3.70 -36.52 -5.86
C ARG A 317 3.67 -37.23 -4.50
N HIS A 318 3.65 -36.48 -3.40
CA HIS A 318 3.59 -37.03 -2.03
C HIS A 318 2.29 -37.80 -1.76
N THR A 319 1.17 -37.35 -2.33
CA THR A 319 -0.10 -38.11 -2.28
C THR A 319 0.04 -39.47 -2.98
N LEU A 320 0.70 -39.51 -4.14
CA LEU A 320 0.95 -40.76 -4.88
C LEU A 320 1.83 -41.72 -4.09
N ILE A 321 2.95 -41.24 -3.52
CA ILE A 321 3.87 -42.04 -2.69
C ILE A 321 3.12 -42.68 -1.53
N ALA A 322 2.35 -41.89 -0.78
CA ALA A 322 1.62 -42.37 0.39
C ALA A 322 0.56 -43.42 0.00
N LEU A 323 -0.18 -43.19 -1.08
CA LEU A 323 -1.18 -44.14 -1.56
C LEU A 323 -0.55 -45.43 -2.12
N THR A 324 0.63 -45.37 -2.70
CA THR A 324 1.37 -46.59 -3.10
C THR A 324 1.88 -47.36 -1.88
N ALA A 325 2.40 -46.69 -0.86
CA ALA A 325 2.78 -47.34 0.40
C ALA A 325 1.59 -48.07 1.06
N GLU A 326 0.38 -47.54 0.88
CA GLU A 326 -0.88 -48.18 1.30
C GLU A 326 -1.40 -49.28 0.37
N LYS A 327 -0.67 -49.61 -0.72
CA LYS A 327 -1.10 -50.52 -1.79
C LYS A 327 -2.40 -50.10 -2.49
N ALA A 328 -2.71 -48.80 -2.46
CA ALA A 328 -3.88 -48.21 -3.09
C ALA A 328 -3.64 -47.81 -4.54
N LEU A 329 -2.39 -47.52 -4.92
CA LEU A 329 -1.93 -47.18 -6.28
C LEU A 329 -0.70 -48.01 -6.65
N PHE A 330 -0.55 -48.33 -7.93
CA PHE A 330 0.66 -48.95 -8.51
C PHE A 330 1.07 -50.27 -7.83
N THR A 331 0.09 -51.11 -7.48
CA THR A 331 0.32 -52.36 -6.72
C THR A 331 1.27 -53.30 -7.47
N GLY A 332 2.46 -53.52 -6.91
CA GLY A 332 3.48 -54.42 -7.47
C GLY A 332 4.48 -53.76 -8.43
N ASN A 333 4.37 -52.43 -8.65
CA ASN A 333 5.28 -51.68 -9.50
C ASN A 333 6.42 -51.03 -8.69
N ASP A 334 7.57 -50.84 -9.32
CA ASP A 334 8.63 -49.99 -8.79
C ASP A 334 8.23 -48.51 -8.90
N ILE A 335 8.33 -47.78 -7.79
CA ILE A 335 8.00 -46.35 -7.69
C ILE A 335 9.22 -45.52 -7.25
N ALA A 336 10.44 -46.04 -7.40
CA ALA A 336 11.66 -45.34 -7.01
C ALA A 336 11.74 -43.92 -7.62
N VAL A 337 11.28 -43.77 -8.87
CA VAL A 337 11.22 -42.47 -9.57
C VAL A 337 10.37 -41.42 -8.84
N LEU A 338 9.29 -41.81 -8.15
CA LEU A 338 8.44 -40.86 -7.43
C LEU A 338 9.13 -40.26 -6.20
N LYS A 339 10.24 -40.84 -5.72
CA LYS A 339 11.03 -40.27 -4.62
C LYS A 339 11.89 -39.09 -5.07
N GLU A 340 12.09 -38.91 -6.37
CA GLU A 340 12.81 -37.76 -6.91
C GLU A 340 11.93 -36.51 -6.84
N LYS A 341 12.43 -35.48 -6.14
CA LYS A 341 11.75 -34.19 -6.00
C LYS A 341 11.63 -33.50 -7.36
N GLY A 342 10.45 -32.94 -7.67
CA GLY A 342 10.21 -32.20 -8.91
C GLY A 342 9.84 -33.06 -10.11
N VAL A 343 9.80 -34.39 -9.98
CA VAL A 343 9.47 -35.30 -11.10
C VAL A 343 8.01 -35.15 -11.57
N PHE A 344 7.12 -34.69 -10.69
CA PHE A 344 5.72 -34.43 -11.01
C PHE A 344 5.45 -32.93 -10.94
N THR A 345 5.46 -32.27 -12.09
CA THR A 345 5.38 -30.80 -12.18
C THR A 345 3.94 -30.29 -12.17
N MET A 346 3.76 -28.99 -11.95
CA MET A 346 2.46 -28.35 -12.12
C MET A 346 1.96 -28.44 -13.57
N GLN A 347 2.85 -28.39 -14.57
CA GLN A 347 2.45 -28.55 -15.96
C GLN A 347 1.77 -29.91 -16.19
N HIS A 348 2.31 -30.99 -15.61
CA HIS A 348 1.66 -32.30 -15.66
C HIS A 348 0.25 -32.26 -15.05
N VAL A 349 0.06 -31.56 -13.92
CA VAL A 349 -1.26 -31.39 -13.31
C VAL A 349 -2.23 -30.67 -14.25
N LEU A 350 -1.81 -29.57 -14.89
CA LEU A 350 -2.63 -28.82 -15.85
C LEU A 350 -3.00 -29.68 -17.07
N ASP A 351 -2.02 -30.39 -17.65
CA ASP A 351 -2.24 -31.27 -18.81
C ASP A 351 -3.29 -32.34 -18.49
N ILE A 352 -3.27 -32.90 -17.29
CA ILE A 352 -4.23 -33.91 -16.82
C ILE A 352 -5.64 -33.37 -16.61
N ILE A 353 -5.78 -32.19 -16.00
CA ILE A 353 -7.10 -31.66 -15.60
C ILE A 353 -7.84 -30.94 -16.74
N ASN A 354 -7.10 -30.38 -17.70
CA ASN A 354 -7.66 -29.60 -18.80
C ASN A 354 -7.98 -30.46 -20.04
N ASN A 355 -7.42 -31.67 -20.11
CA ASN A 355 -7.65 -32.58 -21.23
C ASN A 355 -9.00 -33.32 -21.07
N GLU A 356 -9.79 -33.35 -22.15
CA GLU A 356 -11.04 -34.10 -22.22
C GLU A 356 -10.82 -35.60 -21.94
N ASP A 357 -9.71 -36.16 -22.44
CA ASP A 357 -9.23 -37.51 -22.14
C ASP A 357 -8.01 -37.48 -21.19
N GLY A 358 -8.20 -36.84 -20.03
CA GLY A 358 -7.13 -36.77 -19.04
C GLY A 358 -6.68 -38.14 -18.48
N ILE A 359 -7.43 -39.23 -18.68
CA ILE A 359 -6.98 -40.59 -18.26
C ILE A 359 -5.85 -41.05 -19.18
N THR A 360 -5.99 -40.87 -20.49
CA THR A 360 -4.92 -41.15 -21.46
C THR A 360 -3.70 -40.28 -21.19
N GLU A 361 -3.91 -39.01 -20.84
CA GLU A 361 -2.81 -38.10 -20.53
C GLU A 361 -2.05 -38.51 -19.26
N VAL A 362 -2.77 -38.91 -18.20
CA VAL A 362 -2.15 -39.50 -17.01
C VAL A 362 -1.31 -40.71 -17.38
N LYS A 363 -1.83 -41.61 -18.21
CA LYS A 363 -1.10 -42.81 -18.65
C LYS A 363 0.20 -42.41 -19.34
N ARG A 364 0.13 -41.48 -20.30
CA ARG A 364 1.29 -40.96 -21.04
C ARG A 364 2.35 -40.38 -20.11
N ILE A 365 1.96 -39.54 -19.16
CA ILE A 365 2.88 -38.89 -18.21
C ILE A 365 3.52 -39.95 -17.30
N LEU A 366 2.74 -40.82 -16.69
CA LEU A 366 3.26 -41.84 -15.77
C LEU A 366 4.18 -42.86 -16.50
N GLU A 367 3.84 -43.27 -17.72
CA GLU A 367 4.70 -44.13 -18.55
C GLU A 367 6.00 -43.42 -18.96
N ALA A 368 5.95 -42.12 -19.27
CA ALA A 368 7.14 -41.32 -19.54
C ALA A 368 8.06 -41.18 -18.31
N LEU A 369 7.50 -41.26 -17.10
CA LEU A 369 8.25 -41.34 -15.85
C LEU A 369 8.75 -42.76 -15.54
N GLY A 370 8.48 -43.75 -16.40
CA GLY A 370 8.91 -45.14 -16.22
C GLY A 370 7.99 -45.99 -15.32
N LEU A 371 6.78 -45.50 -15.00
CA LEU A 371 5.78 -46.26 -14.25
C LEU A 371 4.89 -47.09 -15.19
N GLN A 372 4.28 -48.15 -14.67
CA GLN A 372 3.30 -48.96 -15.42
C GLN A 372 1.90 -48.87 -14.79
N PRO A 373 1.17 -47.76 -14.98
CA PRO A 373 -0.12 -47.56 -14.34
C PRO A 373 -1.21 -48.46 -14.95
N SER A 374 -2.10 -48.99 -14.11
CA SER A 374 -3.37 -49.54 -14.60
C SER A 374 -4.33 -48.41 -14.97
N GLU A 375 -5.35 -48.71 -15.80
CA GLU A 375 -6.41 -47.74 -16.12
C GLU A 375 -7.09 -47.19 -14.85
N ARG A 376 -7.24 -48.04 -13.84
CA ARG A 376 -7.77 -47.65 -12.52
C ARG A 376 -6.85 -46.69 -11.78
N ASP A 377 -5.53 -46.87 -11.89
CA ASP A 377 -4.57 -45.92 -11.32
C ASP A 377 -4.67 -44.58 -12.04
N CYS A 378 -4.78 -44.58 -13.37
CA CYS A 378 -4.91 -43.36 -14.15
C CYS A 378 -6.14 -42.54 -13.72
N GLY A 379 -7.30 -43.17 -13.59
CA GLY A 379 -8.51 -42.51 -13.10
C GLY A 379 -8.38 -41.93 -11.68
N ARG A 380 -7.62 -42.60 -10.81
CA ARG A 380 -7.37 -42.12 -9.42
C ARG A 380 -6.39 -40.96 -9.37
N VAL A 381 -5.31 -41.01 -10.16
CA VAL A 381 -4.35 -39.90 -10.26
C VAL A 381 -5.03 -38.65 -10.83
N GLN A 382 -5.89 -38.82 -11.84
CA GLN A 382 -6.70 -37.71 -12.36
C GLN A 382 -7.59 -37.09 -11.27
N GLN A 383 -8.24 -37.91 -10.43
CA GLN A 383 -9.06 -37.41 -9.31
C GLN A 383 -8.23 -36.67 -8.27
N ILE A 384 -7.01 -37.13 -7.97
CA ILE A 384 -6.09 -36.46 -7.04
C ILE A 384 -5.65 -35.10 -7.61
N CYS A 385 -5.26 -35.04 -8.89
CA CYS A 385 -4.89 -33.79 -9.56
C CYS A 385 -6.02 -32.75 -9.49
N ARG A 386 -7.26 -33.18 -9.79
CA ARG A 386 -8.45 -32.32 -9.67
C ARG A 386 -8.73 -31.89 -8.23
N ALA A 387 -8.53 -32.77 -7.25
CA ALA A 387 -8.75 -32.44 -5.84
C ALA A 387 -7.73 -31.41 -5.33
N VAL A 388 -6.44 -31.59 -5.64
CA VAL A 388 -5.38 -30.63 -5.26
C VAL A 388 -5.63 -29.26 -5.88
N MET A 389 -5.98 -29.20 -7.17
CA MET A 389 -6.28 -27.94 -7.86
C MET A 389 -7.56 -27.28 -7.37
N GLY A 390 -8.63 -28.06 -7.17
CA GLY A 390 -9.87 -27.54 -6.61
C GLY A 390 -9.68 -26.98 -5.20
N ARG A 391 -8.85 -27.63 -4.37
CA ARG A 391 -8.47 -27.13 -3.04
C ARG A 391 -7.71 -25.81 -3.14
N ALA A 392 -6.69 -25.72 -4.00
CA ALA A 392 -5.92 -24.50 -4.19
C ALA A 392 -6.79 -23.32 -4.63
N ALA A 393 -7.70 -23.52 -5.59
CA ALA A 393 -8.63 -22.47 -6.02
C ALA A 393 -9.63 -22.06 -4.91
N THR A 394 -10.12 -23.02 -4.12
CA THR A 394 -11.03 -22.77 -2.98
C THR A 394 -10.34 -21.97 -1.87
N LEU A 395 -9.06 -22.26 -1.59
CA LEU A 395 -8.26 -21.53 -0.62
C LEU A 395 -7.97 -20.10 -1.07
N HIS A 396 -7.64 -19.89 -2.35
CA HIS A 396 -7.53 -18.53 -2.93
C HIS A 396 -8.84 -17.75 -2.77
N ALA A 397 -9.98 -18.39 -3.05
CA ALA A 397 -11.30 -17.77 -2.90
C ALA A 397 -11.61 -17.40 -1.44
N THR A 398 -11.14 -18.21 -0.50
CA THR A 398 -11.29 -17.94 0.94
C THR A 398 -10.46 -16.72 1.37
N GLY A 399 -9.22 -16.61 0.88
CA GLY A 399 -8.39 -15.44 1.12
C GLY A 399 -8.96 -14.16 0.50
N LEU A 400 -9.45 -14.25 -0.74
CA LEU A 400 -10.14 -13.14 -1.40
C LEU A 400 -11.40 -12.74 -0.60
N ALA A 401 -12.23 -13.69 -0.19
CA ALA A 401 -13.43 -13.41 0.60
C ALA A 401 -13.10 -12.72 1.94
N ALA A 402 -12.01 -13.09 2.62
CA ALA A 402 -11.55 -12.41 3.83
C ALA A 402 -11.25 -10.93 3.57
N ILE A 403 -10.52 -10.62 2.49
CA ILE A 403 -10.19 -9.25 2.10
C ILE A 403 -11.45 -8.45 1.75
N LEU A 404 -12.35 -9.03 0.95
CA LEU A 404 -13.60 -8.39 0.56
C LEU A 404 -14.47 -8.06 1.78
N SER A 405 -14.62 -9.02 2.70
CA SER A 405 -15.41 -8.85 3.92
C SER A 405 -14.78 -7.80 4.84
N TYR A 406 -13.45 -7.81 4.97
CA TYR A 406 -12.70 -6.81 5.71
C TYR A 406 -12.93 -5.40 5.15
N MET A 407 -12.80 -5.22 3.84
CA MET A 407 -13.08 -3.95 3.17
C MET A 407 -14.53 -3.48 3.37
N CYS A 408 -15.49 -4.40 3.25
CA CYS A 408 -16.92 -4.09 3.44
C CYS A 408 -17.19 -3.59 4.88
N GLN A 409 -16.66 -4.30 5.89
CA GLN A 409 -16.83 -3.95 7.31
C GLN A 409 -16.14 -2.64 7.69
N THR A 410 -14.88 -2.45 7.30
CA THR A 410 -14.11 -1.24 7.62
C THR A 410 -14.63 0.03 6.96
N ARG A 411 -15.34 -0.11 5.83
CA ARG A 411 -15.98 1.01 5.13
C ARG A 411 -17.44 1.23 5.57
N ASP A 412 -17.93 0.46 6.53
CA ASP A 412 -19.32 0.51 7.04
C ASP A 412 -20.36 0.41 5.90
N LEU A 413 -20.16 -0.55 4.99
CA LEU A 413 -21.01 -0.76 3.82
C LEU A 413 -21.96 -1.94 4.04
N GLU A 414 -23.21 -1.80 3.60
CA GLU A 414 -24.15 -2.94 3.53
C GLU A 414 -23.77 -3.92 2.42
N SER A 415 -23.23 -3.41 1.31
CA SER A 415 -22.73 -4.22 0.20
C SER A 415 -21.56 -3.57 -0.52
N LEU A 416 -20.53 -4.37 -0.82
CA LEU A 416 -19.32 -3.94 -1.53
C LEU A 416 -19.30 -4.52 -2.95
N MET A 417 -19.43 -3.64 -3.96
CA MET A 417 -19.10 -3.98 -5.35
C MET A 417 -17.66 -3.56 -5.64
N VAL A 418 -16.80 -4.45 -6.13
CA VAL A 418 -15.38 -4.15 -6.34
C VAL A 418 -14.79 -4.91 -7.53
N ASN A 419 -13.85 -4.26 -8.23
CA ASN A 419 -13.05 -4.89 -9.27
C ASN A 419 -11.76 -5.47 -8.66
N VAL A 420 -11.44 -6.70 -9.06
CA VAL A 420 -10.29 -7.46 -8.57
C VAL A 420 -9.37 -7.79 -9.74
N GLY A 421 -8.17 -7.23 -9.75
CA GLY A 421 -7.14 -7.61 -10.72
C GLY A 421 -6.65 -9.03 -10.45
N VAL A 422 -6.56 -9.87 -11.48
CA VAL A 422 -6.09 -11.25 -11.33
C VAL A 422 -4.97 -11.56 -12.32
N GLU A 423 -3.92 -12.20 -11.82
CA GLU A 423 -2.75 -12.60 -12.61
C GLU A 423 -2.20 -13.94 -12.12
N GLY A 424 -1.35 -14.56 -12.94
CA GLY A 424 -0.62 -15.78 -12.63
C GLY A 424 -1.03 -16.99 -13.46
N GLU A 425 -0.10 -17.93 -13.58
CA GLU A 425 -0.26 -19.13 -14.42
C GLU A 425 -1.39 -20.06 -13.97
N LEU A 426 -1.73 -20.09 -12.68
CA LEU A 426 -2.81 -20.98 -12.19
C LEU A 426 -4.18 -20.47 -12.63
N TYR A 427 -4.39 -19.15 -12.56
CA TYR A 427 -5.63 -18.53 -13.01
C TYR A 427 -5.79 -18.66 -14.53
N LYS A 428 -4.72 -18.37 -15.30
CA LYS A 428 -4.73 -18.46 -16.77
C LYS A 428 -4.79 -19.92 -17.28
N GLY A 429 -4.15 -20.83 -16.54
CA GLY A 429 -3.95 -22.22 -16.93
C GLY A 429 -5.08 -23.16 -16.54
N TYR A 430 -6.00 -22.79 -15.65
CA TYR A 430 -7.12 -23.64 -15.24
C TYR A 430 -8.48 -22.98 -15.52
N PRO A 431 -9.24 -23.40 -16.55
CA PRO A 431 -10.48 -22.74 -16.98
C PRO A 431 -11.55 -22.60 -15.90
N ARG A 432 -11.58 -23.53 -14.93
CA ARG A 432 -12.55 -23.50 -13.82
C ARG A 432 -12.09 -22.70 -12.61
N PHE A 433 -10.87 -22.15 -12.64
CA PHE A 433 -10.33 -21.38 -11.53
C PHE A 433 -11.22 -20.16 -11.25
N GLU A 434 -11.61 -19.42 -12.29
CA GLU A 434 -12.50 -18.26 -12.17
C GLU A 434 -13.88 -18.62 -11.59
N GLU A 435 -14.47 -19.71 -12.09
CA GLU A 435 -15.75 -20.24 -11.61
C GLU A 435 -15.70 -20.54 -10.10
N ILE A 436 -14.64 -21.23 -9.65
CA ILE A 436 -14.43 -21.56 -8.23
C ILE A 436 -14.19 -20.29 -7.42
N LEU A 437 -13.33 -19.40 -7.90
CA LEU A 437 -12.99 -18.15 -7.21
C LEU A 437 -14.25 -17.31 -6.96
N LEU A 438 -15.10 -17.11 -7.97
CA LEU A 438 -16.35 -16.37 -7.83
C LEU A 438 -17.38 -17.11 -6.97
N SER A 439 -17.59 -18.41 -7.20
CA SER A 439 -18.64 -19.17 -6.49
C SER A 439 -18.34 -19.29 -5.00
N VAL A 440 -17.11 -19.67 -4.62
CA VAL A 440 -16.71 -19.81 -3.22
C VAL A 440 -16.63 -18.44 -2.54
N SER A 441 -16.10 -17.41 -3.21
CA SER A 441 -16.06 -16.06 -2.61
C SER A 441 -17.46 -15.53 -2.30
N ARG A 442 -18.45 -15.76 -3.17
CA ARG A 442 -19.86 -15.38 -2.93
C ARG A 442 -20.50 -16.15 -1.78
N LEU A 443 -20.15 -17.41 -1.58
CA LEU A 443 -20.63 -18.19 -0.43
C LEU A 443 -20.05 -17.68 0.88
N LEU A 444 -18.78 -17.28 0.87
CA LEU A 444 -18.07 -16.85 2.08
C LEU A 444 -18.27 -15.37 2.41
N ALA A 445 -18.48 -14.51 1.42
CA ALA A 445 -18.72 -13.07 1.54
C ALA A 445 -19.96 -12.66 0.71
N PRO A 446 -21.17 -13.09 1.10
CA PRO A 446 -22.41 -12.80 0.37
C PRO A 446 -22.76 -11.30 0.29
N GLU A 447 -22.19 -10.48 1.18
CA GLU A 447 -22.29 -9.02 1.18
C GLU A 447 -21.48 -8.35 0.06
N CYS A 448 -20.60 -9.11 -0.62
CA CYS A 448 -19.67 -8.59 -1.62
C CYS A 448 -19.97 -9.12 -3.03
N VAL A 449 -19.79 -8.26 -4.02
CA VAL A 449 -19.82 -8.60 -5.45
C VAL A 449 -18.48 -8.24 -6.07
N ALA A 450 -17.69 -9.27 -6.40
CA ALA A 450 -16.40 -9.14 -7.06
C ALA A 450 -16.53 -9.34 -8.58
N THR A 451 -15.91 -8.44 -9.34
CA THR A 451 -15.68 -8.59 -10.79
C THR A 451 -14.20 -8.85 -11.02
N LEU A 452 -13.86 -9.97 -11.62
CA LEU A 452 -12.47 -10.35 -11.88
C LEU A 452 -12.01 -9.74 -13.21
N LEU A 453 -10.88 -9.04 -13.18
CA LEU A 453 -10.26 -8.42 -14.35
C LEU A 453 -8.88 -9.04 -14.59
N PRO A 454 -8.71 -9.89 -15.61
CA PRO A 454 -7.42 -10.50 -15.89
C PRO A 454 -6.41 -9.49 -16.42
N SER A 455 -5.20 -9.49 -15.86
CA SER A 455 -4.08 -8.71 -16.38
C SER A 455 -3.59 -9.29 -17.72
N ARG A 456 -3.64 -8.46 -18.77
CA ARG A 456 -3.26 -8.81 -20.14
C ARG A 456 -1.74 -8.81 -20.33
N ASP A 457 -1.08 -7.72 -19.94
CA ASP A 457 0.32 -7.45 -20.27
C ASP A 457 1.31 -7.59 -19.10
N GLY A 458 0.82 -8.05 -17.94
CA GLY A 458 1.65 -8.21 -16.74
C GLY A 458 1.54 -7.05 -15.76
N SER A 459 2.32 -7.16 -14.70
CA SER A 459 2.49 -6.11 -13.68
C SER A 459 3.24 -4.88 -14.21
N GLY A 460 4.01 -5.03 -15.30
CA GLY A 460 4.91 -3.99 -15.82
C GLY A 460 4.20 -2.72 -16.33
N GLN A 461 3.04 -2.84 -16.96
CA GLN A 461 2.24 -1.67 -17.35
C GLN A 461 1.77 -0.88 -16.13
N GLY A 462 1.25 -1.57 -15.12
CA GLY A 462 0.85 -0.99 -13.86
C GLY A 462 2.03 -0.36 -13.12
N ALA A 463 3.23 -0.89 -13.27
CA ALA A 463 4.43 -0.30 -12.68
C ALA A 463 4.79 1.06 -13.29
N ALA A 464 4.64 1.22 -14.60
CA ALA A 464 4.74 2.53 -15.24
C ALA A 464 3.67 3.49 -14.71
N MET A 465 2.42 3.01 -14.52
CA MET A 465 1.34 3.83 -13.94
C MET A 465 1.65 4.26 -12.50
N VAL A 466 2.12 3.35 -11.64
CA VAL A 466 2.56 3.69 -10.28
C VAL A 466 3.63 4.76 -10.30
N THR A 467 4.62 4.60 -11.18
CA THR A 467 5.74 5.55 -11.34
C THR A 467 5.23 6.93 -11.79
N ALA A 468 4.29 6.97 -12.73
CA ALA A 468 3.66 8.20 -13.20
C ALA A 468 2.86 8.90 -12.08
N VAL A 469 2.06 8.15 -11.33
CA VAL A 469 1.30 8.65 -10.17
C VAL A 469 2.23 9.20 -9.09
N ALA A 470 3.30 8.46 -8.76
CA ALA A 470 4.30 8.87 -7.78
C ALA A 470 4.93 10.22 -8.15
N LEU A 471 5.37 10.37 -9.40
CA LEU A 471 5.97 11.61 -9.89
C LEU A 471 4.97 12.77 -9.90
N ARG A 472 3.72 12.52 -10.31
CA ARG A 472 2.65 13.52 -10.28
C ARG A 472 2.40 14.02 -8.85
N LEU A 473 2.27 13.12 -7.88
CA LEU A 473 2.06 13.47 -6.47
C LEU A 473 3.28 14.20 -5.88
N ALA A 474 4.50 13.79 -6.24
CA ALA A 474 5.73 14.47 -5.83
C ALA A 474 5.84 15.89 -6.41
N ALA A 475 5.39 16.11 -7.65
CA ALA A 475 5.32 17.43 -8.26
C ALA A 475 4.28 18.32 -7.55
N GLN A 476 3.06 17.79 -7.35
CA GLN A 476 2.00 18.51 -6.64
C GLN A 476 2.41 18.90 -5.21
N ARG A 477 3.09 18.00 -4.48
CA ARG A 477 3.59 18.29 -3.12
C ARG A 477 4.65 19.38 -3.12
N ARG A 478 5.50 19.45 -4.16
CA ARG A 478 6.47 20.54 -4.32
C ARG A 478 5.77 21.88 -4.52
N GLU A 479 4.80 21.96 -5.44
CA GLU A 479 4.02 23.17 -5.68
C GLU A 479 3.30 23.67 -4.41
N VAL A 480 2.64 22.76 -3.67
CA VAL A 480 1.98 23.11 -2.41
C VAL A 480 2.99 23.62 -1.38
N ASN A 481 4.14 22.95 -1.25
CA ASN A 481 5.19 23.40 -0.32
C ASN A 481 5.76 24.77 -0.70
N GLU A 482 5.89 25.09 -1.99
CA GLU A 482 6.33 26.41 -2.46
C GLU A 482 5.30 27.50 -2.12
N VAL A 483 4.01 27.23 -2.29
CA VAL A 483 2.92 28.16 -1.91
C VAL A 483 2.88 28.38 -0.40
N LEU A 484 3.14 27.33 0.40
CA LEU A 484 3.12 27.42 1.87
C LEU A 484 4.45 27.90 2.46
N ALA A 485 5.55 27.92 1.70
CA ALA A 485 6.87 28.30 2.19
C ALA A 485 6.91 29.68 2.85
N PRO A 486 6.27 30.74 2.30
CA PRO A 486 6.26 32.07 2.92
C PRO A 486 5.52 32.12 4.27
N LEU A 487 4.68 31.14 4.59
CA LEU A 487 3.94 31.07 5.86
C LEU A 487 4.74 30.36 6.96
N ARG A 488 5.88 29.74 6.63
CA ARG A 488 6.74 29.05 7.61
C ARG A 488 7.75 30.03 8.21
N LEU A 489 7.45 30.51 9.41
CA LEU A 489 8.36 31.37 10.18
C LEU A 489 9.45 30.53 10.87
N THR A 490 10.70 30.90 10.64
CA THR A 490 11.83 30.30 11.37
C THR A 490 11.94 30.90 12.77
N ARG A 491 12.74 30.26 13.64
CA ARG A 491 13.05 30.83 14.96
C ARG A 491 13.64 32.25 14.87
N ALA A 492 14.50 32.49 13.88
CA ALA A 492 15.10 33.81 13.66
C ALA A 492 14.04 34.86 13.25
N ASP A 493 13.06 34.47 12.44
CA ASP A 493 11.94 35.35 12.08
C ASP A 493 11.10 35.70 13.31
N LEU A 494 10.82 34.72 14.16
CA LEU A 494 10.08 34.93 15.41
C LEU A 494 10.84 35.83 16.39
N GLU A 495 12.14 35.64 16.55
CA GLU A 495 13.01 36.51 17.36
C GLU A 495 13.03 37.95 16.81
N LYS A 496 13.06 38.11 15.48
CA LYS A 496 12.95 39.41 14.82
C LYS A 496 11.60 40.08 15.08
N VAL A 497 10.49 39.34 14.95
CA VAL A 497 9.14 39.85 15.26
C VAL A 497 9.04 40.29 16.73
N GLN A 498 9.60 39.50 17.65
CA GLN A 498 9.66 39.84 19.06
C GLN A 498 10.44 41.14 19.32
N ALA A 499 11.59 41.31 18.67
CA ALA A 499 12.40 42.52 18.78
C ALA A 499 11.65 43.76 18.24
N LEU A 500 11.04 43.65 17.06
CA LEU A 500 10.24 44.72 16.45
C LEU A 500 9.03 45.11 17.31
N MET A 501 8.34 44.12 17.90
CA MET A 501 7.25 44.40 18.83
C MET A 501 7.73 45.16 20.06
N ARG A 502 8.86 44.75 20.65
CA ARG A 502 9.47 45.46 21.79
C ARG A 502 9.83 46.89 21.44
N GLU A 503 10.46 47.11 20.29
CA GLU A 503 10.82 48.45 19.82
C GLU A 503 9.57 49.34 19.65
N GLU A 504 8.51 48.82 19.02
CA GLU A 504 7.26 49.57 18.86
C GLU A 504 6.55 49.84 20.20
N MET A 505 6.64 48.94 21.17
CA MET A 505 6.15 49.21 22.54
C MET A 505 6.93 50.34 23.22
N GLU A 506 8.26 50.35 23.11
CA GLU A 506 9.09 51.43 23.66
C GLU A 506 8.78 52.78 23.00
N ARG A 507 8.58 52.78 21.67
CA ARG A 507 8.13 53.95 20.90
C ARG A 507 6.73 54.41 21.33
N GLY A 508 5.83 53.47 21.63
CA GLY A 508 4.50 53.75 22.14
C GLY A 508 4.51 54.36 23.55
N LEU A 509 5.43 53.95 24.41
CA LEU A 509 5.55 54.48 25.77
C LEU A 509 6.25 55.84 25.84
N CYS A 510 7.14 56.13 24.89
CA CYS A 510 7.89 57.38 24.84
C CYS A 510 7.02 58.54 24.34
N LYS A 511 7.03 59.65 25.09
CA LYS A 511 6.14 60.80 24.87
C LYS A 511 6.32 61.45 23.50
N GLU A 512 7.57 61.53 23.03
CA GLU A 512 7.92 62.17 21.76
C GLU A 512 7.54 61.31 20.55
N THR A 513 7.61 59.98 20.68
CA THR A 513 7.35 59.05 19.57
C THR A 513 5.94 58.47 19.57
N ASN A 514 5.22 58.52 20.68
CA ASN A 514 3.84 58.02 20.80
C ASN A 514 2.90 58.53 19.69
N PRO A 515 2.93 59.83 19.26
CA PRO A 515 2.03 60.32 18.22
C PRO A 515 2.18 59.62 16.86
N THR A 516 3.32 58.99 16.58
CA THR A 516 3.61 58.28 15.32
C THR A 516 3.86 56.78 15.49
N ALA A 517 3.82 56.25 16.72
CA ALA A 517 3.97 54.82 16.98
C ALA A 517 2.76 54.02 16.49
N SER A 518 3.00 52.83 15.95
CA SER A 518 1.92 51.95 15.49
C SER A 518 1.24 51.24 16.66
N VAL A 519 2.02 50.87 17.68
CA VAL A 519 1.53 50.34 18.96
C VAL A 519 1.43 51.50 19.96
N ARG A 520 0.21 51.94 20.27
CA ARG A 520 -0.03 53.22 20.97
C ARG A 520 0.19 53.22 22.48
N MET A 521 0.24 52.05 23.12
CA MET A 521 0.46 51.91 24.58
C MET A 521 -0.39 52.88 25.42
N LEU A 522 -1.70 52.94 25.14
CA LEU A 522 -2.63 53.91 25.72
C LEU A 522 -2.77 53.71 27.25
N PRO A 523 -2.65 54.78 28.06
CA PRO A 523 -2.86 54.69 29.51
C PRO A 523 -4.32 54.35 29.85
N THR A 524 -4.52 53.30 30.64
CA THR A 524 -5.86 52.88 31.09
C THR A 524 -6.36 53.59 32.35
N TYR A 525 -5.48 54.35 33.01
CA TYR A 525 -5.68 54.96 34.35
C TYR A 525 -5.94 53.96 35.49
N VAL A 526 -5.88 52.65 35.23
CA VAL A 526 -5.89 51.61 36.25
C VAL A 526 -4.45 51.42 36.76
N SER A 527 -4.18 51.91 37.97
CA SER A 527 -2.83 51.95 38.54
C SER A 527 -2.44 50.71 39.33
N HIS A 528 -3.41 49.90 39.73
CA HIS A 528 -3.21 48.72 40.57
C HIS A 528 -4.14 47.59 40.13
N THR A 529 -3.68 46.35 40.31
CA THR A 529 -4.55 45.18 40.24
C THR A 529 -5.40 45.08 41.51
N PRO A 530 -6.53 44.33 41.48
CA PRO A 530 -7.35 44.14 42.67
C PRO A 530 -6.55 43.63 43.88
N ASP A 531 -6.80 44.20 45.06
CA ASP A 531 -6.11 43.87 46.32
C ASP A 531 -6.99 43.09 47.32
N GLY A 532 -8.25 42.84 46.96
CA GLY A 532 -9.21 42.09 47.76
C GLY A 532 -10.01 42.96 48.74
N THR A 533 -9.80 44.28 48.76
CA THR A 533 -10.57 45.24 49.56
C THR A 533 -11.83 45.75 48.84
N GLU A 534 -12.00 45.42 47.55
CA GLU A 534 -13.10 45.91 46.72
C GLU A 534 -14.44 45.40 47.24
N ARG A 535 -15.41 46.29 47.46
CA ARG A 535 -16.76 45.92 47.92
C ARG A 535 -17.80 46.77 47.22
N GLY A 536 -18.96 46.20 46.95
CA GLY A 536 -20.12 46.92 46.42
C GLY A 536 -20.82 46.22 45.27
N ASP A 537 -21.93 46.82 44.85
CA ASP A 537 -22.72 46.40 43.71
C ASP A 537 -22.45 47.37 42.54
N PHE A 538 -22.09 46.81 41.39
CA PHE A 538 -21.67 47.56 40.21
C PHE A 538 -22.50 47.12 39.01
N LEU A 539 -22.84 48.07 38.15
CA LEU A 539 -23.30 47.77 36.80
C LEU A 539 -22.06 47.71 35.89
N ALA A 540 -22.03 46.79 34.94
CA ALA A 540 -20.99 46.73 33.93
C ALA A 540 -21.58 46.57 32.53
N LEU A 541 -20.97 47.24 31.57
CA LEU A 541 -21.30 47.13 30.15
C LEU A 541 -20.13 46.49 29.43
N ASP A 542 -20.40 45.49 28.60
CA ASP A 542 -19.40 44.86 27.75
C ASP A 542 -19.81 45.04 26.29
N LEU A 543 -19.20 46.02 25.64
CA LEU A 543 -19.41 46.30 24.23
C LEU A 543 -18.20 45.83 23.43
N GLY A 544 -18.39 44.71 22.74
CA GLY A 544 -17.42 44.12 21.82
C GLY A 544 -17.97 43.95 20.39
N GLY A 545 -17.22 43.24 19.54
CA GLY A 545 -17.47 43.21 18.09
C GLY A 545 -18.73 42.47 17.61
N THR A 546 -19.38 41.64 18.45
CA THR A 546 -20.53 40.82 18.00
C THR A 546 -21.70 40.79 18.97
N ASN A 547 -21.47 40.95 20.27
CA ASN A 547 -22.52 40.91 21.29
C ASN A 547 -22.31 42.06 22.29
N PHE A 548 -23.40 42.70 22.70
CA PHE A 548 -23.42 43.65 23.80
C PHE A 548 -23.94 42.95 25.05
N ARG A 549 -23.32 43.20 26.21
CA ARG A 549 -23.80 42.64 27.47
C ARG A 549 -23.98 43.71 28.52
N VAL A 550 -25.04 43.58 29.29
CA VAL A 550 -25.28 44.34 30.51
C VAL A 550 -25.16 43.38 31.68
N LEU A 551 -24.39 43.75 32.70
CA LEU A 551 -24.10 42.92 33.86
C LEU A 551 -24.35 43.70 35.14
N VAL A 552 -24.79 43.00 36.19
CA VAL A 552 -24.64 43.45 37.57
C VAL A 552 -23.65 42.53 38.27
N VAL A 553 -22.67 43.13 38.94
CA VAL A 553 -21.58 42.47 39.66
C VAL A 553 -21.65 42.88 41.12
N ARG A 554 -21.82 41.91 42.02
CA ARG A 554 -21.84 42.15 43.47
C ARG A 554 -20.59 41.57 44.09
N VAL A 555 -19.79 42.42 44.72
CA VAL A 555 -18.52 42.06 45.35
C VAL A 555 -18.68 42.15 46.87
N THR A 556 -18.58 41.00 47.53
CA THR A 556 -18.77 40.84 48.98
C THR A 556 -17.54 40.18 49.62
N GLU A 557 -17.48 40.12 50.95
CA GLU A 557 -16.42 39.36 51.65
C GLU A 557 -16.47 37.85 51.35
N GLU A 558 -17.64 37.32 51.02
CA GLU A 558 -17.86 35.90 50.74
C GLU A 558 -17.59 35.52 49.27
N GLY A 559 -17.35 36.51 48.40
CA GLY A 559 -17.04 36.31 46.99
C GLY A 559 -17.78 37.26 46.05
N ILE A 560 -17.71 36.95 44.74
CA ILE A 560 -18.28 37.73 43.65
C ILE A 560 -19.49 36.97 43.08
N SER A 561 -20.63 37.65 42.96
CA SER A 561 -21.80 37.14 42.23
C SER A 561 -22.14 38.04 41.05
N MET A 562 -22.53 37.43 39.92
CA MET A 562 -22.80 38.16 38.68
C MET A 562 -24.11 37.68 38.05
N ALA A 563 -24.88 38.61 37.51
CA ALA A 563 -25.95 38.33 36.56
C ALA A 563 -25.72 39.16 35.30
N SER A 564 -26.01 38.60 34.13
CA SER A 564 -25.75 39.24 32.84
C SER A 564 -26.80 38.89 31.81
N GLU A 565 -27.05 39.79 30.88
CA GLU A 565 -27.89 39.56 29.72
C GLU A 565 -27.20 40.01 28.43
N ILE A 566 -27.42 39.26 27.36
CA ILE A 566 -26.84 39.51 26.04
C ILE A 566 -27.89 40.21 25.17
N TYR A 567 -27.49 41.33 24.60
CA TYR A 567 -28.26 42.13 23.66
C TYR A 567 -27.58 42.13 22.29
N ILE A 568 -28.39 41.99 21.26
CA ILE A 568 -27.94 42.08 19.87
C ILE A 568 -27.98 43.55 19.47
N ILE A 569 -26.90 44.04 18.88
CA ILE A 569 -26.89 45.35 18.24
C ILE A 569 -27.09 45.13 16.73
N PRO A 570 -28.20 45.62 16.14
CA PRO A 570 -28.43 45.47 14.72
C PRO A 570 -27.31 46.10 13.89
N PRO A 571 -26.92 45.53 12.73
CA PRO A 571 -25.89 46.10 11.86
C PRO A 571 -26.16 47.56 11.46
N SER A 572 -27.43 47.95 11.30
CA SER A 572 -27.85 49.32 11.00
C SER A 572 -27.55 50.31 12.14
N ILE A 573 -27.51 49.84 13.39
CA ILE A 573 -27.12 50.63 14.56
C ILE A 573 -25.61 50.62 14.73
N MET A 574 -24.95 49.46 14.56
CA MET A 574 -23.48 49.35 14.62
C MET A 574 -22.77 50.27 13.61
N GLN A 575 -23.35 50.43 12.42
CA GLN A 575 -22.83 51.27 11.33
C GLN A 575 -23.57 52.61 11.22
N GLY A 576 -24.46 52.91 12.18
CA GLY A 576 -25.30 54.10 12.20
C GLY A 576 -24.61 55.32 12.83
N THR A 577 -25.40 56.23 13.40
CA THR A 577 -24.88 57.37 14.15
C THR A 577 -24.47 56.94 15.56
N GLY A 578 -23.50 57.64 16.16
CA GLY A 578 -23.14 57.42 17.56
C GLY A 578 -24.35 57.60 18.49
N GLU A 579 -25.21 58.58 18.21
CA GLU A 579 -26.46 58.80 18.94
C GLU A 579 -27.34 57.55 18.94
N ALA A 580 -27.62 56.97 17.77
CA ALA A 580 -28.44 55.77 17.66
C ALA A 580 -27.82 54.55 18.37
N LEU A 581 -26.49 54.43 18.37
CA LEU A 581 -25.78 53.38 19.10
C LEU A 581 -25.94 53.53 20.62
N PHE A 582 -25.76 54.74 21.14
CA PHE A 582 -25.88 55.00 22.56
C PHE A 582 -27.33 54.94 23.04
N ASP A 583 -28.30 55.37 22.24
CA ASP A 583 -29.73 55.19 22.53
C ASP A 583 -30.07 53.70 22.69
N HIS A 584 -29.62 52.86 21.75
CA HIS A 584 -29.81 51.41 21.83
C HIS A 584 -29.14 50.79 23.07
N ILE A 585 -27.94 51.27 23.46
CA ILE A 585 -27.26 50.83 24.68
C ILE A 585 -28.10 51.19 25.92
N ILE A 586 -28.65 52.40 25.98
CA ILE A 586 -29.51 52.83 27.08
C ILE A 586 -30.78 51.98 27.16
N ASP A 587 -31.44 51.70 26.03
CA ASP A 587 -32.62 50.83 25.98
C ASP A 587 -32.34 49.43 26.56
N CYS A 588 -31.17 48.86 26.20
CA CYS A 588 -30.72 47.57 26.74
C CYS A 588 -30.46 47.63 28.26
N ILE A 589 -29.87 48.72 28.76
CA ILE A 589 -29.62 48.90 30.20
C ILE A 589 -30.94 49.00 30.97
N ILE A 590 -31.90 49.75 30.44
CA ILE A 590 -33.23 49.91 31.05
C ILE A 590 -33.93 48.56 31.13
N ASP A 591 -33.96 47.81 30.03
CA ASP A 591 -34.54 46.47 29.98
C ASP A 591 -33.88 45.53 31.01
N PHE A 592 -32.55 45.52 31.09
CA PHE A 592 -31.82 44.71 32.08
C PHE A 592 -32.15 45.10 33.52
N GLN A 593 -32.16 46.41 33.82
CA GLN A 593 -32.47 46.91 35.17
C GLN A 593 -33.90 46.58 35.59
N MET A 594 -34.87 46.61 34.66
CA MET A 594 -36.24 46.16 34.93
C MET A 594 -36.28 44.67 35.29
N LYS A 595 -35.59 43.82 34.52
CA LYS A 595 -35.53 42.37 34.76
C LYS A 595 -34.84 42.01 36.08
N GLN A 596 -33.83 42.76 36.48
CA GLN A 596 -33.08 42.55 37.72
C GLN A 596 -33.66 43.29 38.94
N ASN A 597 -34.78 44.01 38.80
CA ASN A 597 -35.39 44.85 39.85
C ASN A 597 -34.45 45.93 40.43
N LEU A 598 -33.63 46.56 39.57
CA LEU A 598 -32.61 47.55 39.95
C LEU A 598 -33.00 49.00 39.62
N VAL A 599 -34.19 49.24 39.06
CA VAL A 599 -34.61 50.54 38.49
C VAL A 599 -34.55 51.72 39.49
N THR A 600 -34.73 51.47 40.79
CA THR A 600 -34.69 52.52 41.83
C THR A 600 -33.31 52.70 42.48
N GLN A 601 -32.30 51.96 42.04
CA GLN A 601 -30.96 51.98 42.63
C GLN A 601 -29.99 52.79 41.77
N MET A 602 -29.21 53.67 42.43
CA MET A 602 -28.08 54.34 41.80
C MET A 602 -26.84 53.47 41.95
N LEU A 603 -26.43 52.77 40.88
CA LEU A 603 -25.26 51.90 40.86
C LEU A 603 -24.09 52.55 40.09
N PRO A 604 -22.84 52.43 40.58
CA PRO A 604 -21.66 52.76 39.79
C PRO A 604 -21.56 51.87 38.55
N LEU A 605 -21.22 52.46 37.39
CA LEU A 605 -21.15 51.76 36.11
C LEU A 605 -19.71 51.70 35.60
N GLY A 606 -19.21 50.48 35.34
CA GLY A 606 -18.00 50.23 34.57
C GLY A 606 -18.33 49.99 33.09
N PHE A 607 -17.64 50.65 32.17
CA PHE A 607 -17.89 50.46 30.74
C PHE A 607 -16.67 49.86 30.05
N THR A 608 -16.73 48.56 29.77
CA THR A 608 -15.78 47.88 28.88
C THR A 608 -16.15 48.21 27.44
N PHE A 609 -15.40 49.15 26.87
CA PHE A 609 -15.53 49.59 25.49
C PHE A 609 -14.34 49.08 24.68
N SER A 610 -14.53 48.00 23.91
CA SER A 610 -13.43 47.24 23.27
C SER A 610 -12.90 47.90 21.99
N PHE A 611 -12.61 49.20 22.06
CA PHE A 611 -12.04 50.01 20.99
C PHE A 611 -10.89 50.85 21.56
N PRO A 612 -9.86 51.21 20.76
CA PRO A 612 -8.76 52.05 21.25
C PRO A 612 -9.29 53.42 21.73
N CYS A 613 -9.09 53.73 23.00
CA CYS A 613 -9.59 54.96 23.66
C CYS A 613 -8.53 55.63 24.53
#